data_AF-A0A6V7XV51-F1
#
_entry.id   AF-A0A6V7XV51-F1
#
_cell.length_a   1.000
_cell.length_b   1.000
_cell.length_c   1.000
_cell.angle_alpha   90.00
_cell.angle_beta   90.00
_cell.angle_gamma   90.00
#
_symmetry.space_group_name_H-M   'P 1'
#
loop_
_entity.id
_entity.type
_entity.pdbx_description
1 polymer ?
#
loop_
_entity_poly.entity_id
_entity_poly.type
_entity_poly.pdbx_seq_one_letter_code
_entity_poly.pdbx_strand_id
1 'polypeptide(L)'
;MFIKKLFLSFFLFLIFTPSINQASYCGQSAIPFSLEIKENSQPILGCARPSCFGLSSNKQKLDSNPAQFFKIWGHPDGFIKSVSSINEVKKTSFNEISKCDKSFTRNHCSKGTWVGGIAPSAIITPNYPIKLICCSNNKLNNSVLSGNPQIRAGQMILGGEVFNRNGQQIGFEYISNIWRIFDKKGVLYIAEIRKFDCFSQINNQKIILSNNKIKTKNEDIREKIKELKRINDEKEREILKEFSEYEIDLKDIPNNNHSTTQTQQSQQHIHIGHRKRNPLTKIKSKLDKVETTRRRKQQKWNDNQNVKL
;
A
#
# COMPACT_ATOMS: atom_id res chain seq x y z
N MET A 1 -45.17 -29.59 -51.20
CA MET A 1 -44.99 -28.12 -51.05
C MET A 1 -44.29 -27.72 -49.74
N PHE A 2 -44.51 -28.44 -48.63
CA PHE A 2 -43.88 -28.19 -47.33
C PHE A 2 -42.33 -28.28 -47.33
N ILE A 3 -41.76 -29.28 -48.01
CA ILE A 3 -40.30 -29.50 -48.04
C ILE A 3 -39.55 -28.33 -48.68
N LYS A 4 -40.10 -27.71 -49.74
CA LYS A 4 -39.49 -26.54 -50.41
C LYS A 4 -39.47 -25.30 -49.50
N LYS A 5 -40.50 -25.10 -48.66
CA LYS A 5 -40.54 -23.99 -47.68
C LYS A 5 -39.56 -24.22 -46.52
N LEU A 6 -39.37 -25.47 -46.09
CA LEU A 6 -38.38 -25.80 -45.06
C LEU A 6 -36.94 -25.56 -45.57
N PHE A 7 -36.64 -25.96 -46.80
CA PHE A 7 -35.33 -25.72 -47.42
C PHE A 7 -35.03 -24.23 -47.61
N LEU A 8 -36.01 -23.43 -48.04
CA LEU A 8 -35.84 -21.98 -48.21
C LEU A 8 -35.64 -21.27 -46.87
N SER A 9 -36.37 -21.69 -45.82
CA SER A 9 -36.21 -21.16 -44.46
C SER A 9 -34.84 -21.51 -43.86
N PHE A 10 -34.36 -22.74 -44.06
CA PHE A 10 -33.03 -23.17 -43.62
C PHE A 10 -31.90 -22.42 -44.35
N PHE A 11 -32.04 -22.17 -45.66
CA PHE A 11 -31.10 -21.37 -46.43
C PHE A 11 -31.06 -19.90 -45.96
N LEU A 12 -32.22 -19.30 -45.66
CA LEU A 12 -32.31 -17.96 -45.09
C LEU A 12 -31.66 -17.87 -43.68
N PHE A 13 -31.80 -18.91 -42.86
CA PHE A 13 -31.18 -18.98 -41.53
C PHE A 13 -29.65 -19.14 -41.59
N LEU A 14 -29.12 -19.88 -42.57
CA LEU A 14 -27.68 -20.01 -42.81
C LEU A 14 -27.02 -18.69 -43.25
N ILE A 15 -27.72 -17.88 -44.05
CA ILE A 15 -27.26 -16.55 -44.48
C ILE A 15 -27.27 -15.55 -43.30
N PHE A 16 -28.12 -15.77 -42.31
CA PHE A 16 -28.24 -14.95 -41.10
C PHE A 16 -27.44 -15.50 -39.89
N THR A 17 -26.46 -16.36 -40.13
CA THR A 17 -25.50 -16.67 -39.06
C THR A 17 -24.70 -15.40 -38.77
N PRO A 18 -24.77 -14.83 -37.55
CA PRO A 18 -23.97 -13.66 -37.23
C PRO A 18 -22.52 -14.06 -37.42
N SER A 19 -21.81 -13.32 -38.27
CA SER A 19 -20.36 -13.43 -38.41
C SER A 19 -19.81 -13.38 -36.99
N ILE A 20 -19.27 -14.49 -36.50
CA ILE A 20 -18.66 -14.53 -35.20
C ILE A 20 -17.46 -13.61 -35.34
N ASN A 21 -17.59 -12.36 -34.88
CA ASN A 21 -16.55 -11.34 -35.01
C ASN A 21 -15.40 -11.75 -34.08
N GLN A 22 -14.51 -12.58 -34.61
CA GLN A 22 -13.29 -13.02 -33.96
C GLN A 22 -12.26 -11.90 -34.08
N ALA A 23 -11.67 -11.53 -32.96
CA ALA A 23 -10.94 -10.29 -32.79
C ALA A 23 -9.72 -10.51 -31.90
N SER A 24 -8.73 -9.62 -32.03
CA SER A 24 -7.58 -9.56 -31.12
C SER A 24 -8.06 -9.30 -29.68
N TYR A 25 -7.78 -10.25 -28.79
CA TYR A 25 -8.13 -10.18 -27.38
C TYR A 25 -7.03 -10.83 -26.52
N CYS A 26 -6.44 -10.08 -25.59
CA CYS A 26 -5.38 -10.54 -24.71
C CYS A 26 -5.85 -11.53 -23.62
N GLY A 27 -7.14 -11.82 -23.51
CA GLY A 27 -7.65 -12.60 -22.39
C GLY A 27 -7.75 -11.77 -21.11
N GLN A 28 -8.31 -12.37 -20.07
CA GLN A 28 -8.41 -11.72 -18.76
C GLN A 28 -7.05 -11.66 -18.03
N SER A 29 -6.17 -12.62 -18.27
CA SER A 29 -4.95 -12.78 -17.49
C SER A 29 -3.69 -12.20 -18.16
N ALA A 30 -3.83 -11.54 -19.30
CA ALA A 30 -2.71 -10.91 -20.02
C ALA A 30 -3.04 -9.46 -20.38
N ILE A 31 -1.99 -8.64 -20.41
CA ILE A 31 -2.06 -7.19 -20.64
C ILE A 31 -1.27 -6.86 -21.92
N PRO A 32 -1.77 -5.98 -22.80
CA PRO A 32 -1.02 -5.51 -23.97
C PRO A 32 0.18 -4.69 -23.53
N PHE A 33 1.36 -5.06 -24.00
CA PHE A 33 2.60 -4.32 -23.80
C PHE A 33 3.14 -3.72 -25.11
N SER A 34 2.72 -4.24 -26.26
CA SER A 34 3.16 -3.74 -27.55
C SER A 34 2.00 -3.54 -28.51
N LEU A 35 2.22 -2.60 -29.44
CA LEU A 35 1.35 -2.35 -30.57
C LEU A 35 2.24 -2.14 -31.79
N GLU A 36 2.10 -3.04 -32.76
CA GLU A 36 2.71 -2.95 -34.08
C GLU A 36 1.64 -2.54 -35.08
N ILE A 37 1.94 -1.62 -35.98
CA ILE A 37 1.08 -1.28 -37.11
C ILE A 37 1.76 -1.82 -38.36
N LYS A 38 1.14 -2.81 -39.01
CA LYS A 38 1.66 -3.41 -40.25
C LYS A 38 1.68 -2.40 -41.39
N GLU A 39 2.41 -2.74 -42.46
CA GLU A 39 2.46 -1.93 -43.69
C GLU A 39 1.07 -1.64 -44.27
N ASN A 40 0.13 -2.58 -44.13
CA ASN A 40 -1.27 -2.38 -44.52
C ASN A 40 -2.12 -1.61 -43.48
N SER A 41 -1.47 -0.94 -42.52
CA SER A 41 -2.07 -0.23 -41.40
C SER A 41 -2.84 -1.08 -40.37
N GLN A 42 -2.80 -2.41 -40.48
CA GLN A 42 -3.45 -3.30 -39.51
C GLN A 42 -2.72 -3.29 -38.16
N PRO A 43 -3.42 -3.03 -37.03
CA PRO A 43 -2.81 -3.12 -35.70
C PRO A 43 -2.67 -4.57 -35.26
N ILE A 44 -1.55 -4.86 -34.59
CA ILE A 44 -1.24 -6.12 -33.92
C ILE A 44 -0.92 -5.83 -32.46
N LEU A 45 -1.62 -6.50 -31.54
CA LEU A 45 -1.36 -6.42 -30.10
C LEU A 45 -0.41 -7.52 -29.63
N GLY A 46 0.67 -7.15 -28.95
CA GLY A 46 1.45 -8.09 -28.16
C GLY A 46 1.03 -8.06 -26.69
N CYS A 47 0.65 -9.22 -26.17
CA CYS A 47 0.17 -9.40 -24.82
C CYS A 47 1.19 -10.16 -23.97
N ALA A 48 1.32 -9.82 -22.69
CA ALA A 48 2.17 -10.55 -21.75
C ALA A 48 1.46 -10.77 -20.42
N ARG A 49 1.94 -11.75 -19.65
CA ARG A 49 1.49 -12.01 -18.28
C ARG A 49 2.55 -11.48 -17.30
N PRO A 50 2.40 -10.26 -16.74
CA PRO A 50 3.38 -9.72 -15.83
C PRO A 50 3.42 -10.55 -14.55
N SER A 51 4.61 -10.83 -14.04
CA SER A 51 4.80 -11.60 -12.80
C SER A 51 4.02 -11.00 -11.61
N CYS A 52 3.89 -9.67 -11.58
CA CYS A 52 3.27 -8.92 -10.50
C CYS A 52 1.79 -8.57 -10.71
N PHE A 53 1.18 -9.00 -11.82
CA PHE A 53 -0.24 -8.73 -12.09
C PHE A 53 -1.18 -9.72 -11.35
N GLY A 54 -0.66 -10.88 -10.96
CA GLY A 54 -1.37 -11.92 -10.18
C GLY A 54 -1.51 -13.22 -10.98
N LEU A 55 -1.52 -14.36 -10.28
CA LEU A 55 -1.89 -15.66 -10.84
C LEU A 55 -3.34 -15.94 -10.48
N SER A 56 -4.14 -16.40 -11.44
CA SER A 56 -5.44 -17.02 -11.13
C SER A 56 -5.22 -18.10 -10.08
N SER A 57 -5.92 -18.00 -8.94
CA SER A 57 -5.62 -18.74 -7.70
C SER A 57 -5.78 -20.25 -7.78
N ASN A 58 -6.22 -20.79 -8.91
CA ASN A 58 -6.29 -22.22 -9.11
C ASN A 58 -5.39 -22.61 -10.27
N LYS A 59 -4.37 -23.43 -9.98
CA LYS A 59 -3.54 -24.18 -10.94
C LYS A 59 -4.35 -25.14 -11.85
N GLN A 60 -5.66 -24.96 -11.99
CA GLN A 60 -6.56 -25.88 -12.69
C GLN A 60 -7.78 -25.25 -13.37
N LYS A 61 -7.85 -23.93 -13.51
CA LYS A 61 -8.70 -23.34 -14.55
C LYS A 61 -7.84 -22.48 -15.44
N LEU A 62 -7.49 -23.07 -16.59
CA LEU A 62 -7.27 -22.37 -17.85
C LEU A 62 -8.17 -21.13 -17.86
N ASP A 63 -7.59 -19.95 -18.09
CA ASP A 63 -8.28 -18.65 -18.10
C ASP A 63 -9.74 -18.80 -18.54
N SER A 64 -10.71 -18.34 -17.74
CA SER A 64 -12.14 -18.41 -18.11
C SER A 64 -12.41 -17.80 -19.47
N ASN A 65 -11.57 -16.83 -19.88
CA ASN A 65 -11.48 -16.31 -21.23
C ASN A 65 -9.99 -16.17 -21.62
N PRO A 66 -9.40 -17.15 -22.34
CA PRO A 66 -8.02 -17.08 -22.78
C PRO A 66 -7.85 -15.99 -23.86
N ALA A 67 -6.60 -15.65 -24.16
CA ALA A 67 -6.32 -14.79 -25.31
C ALA A 67 -6.75 -15.47 -26.60
N GLN A 68 -7.25 -14.65 -27.52
CA GLN A 68 -7.75 -15.05 -28.83
C GLN A 68 -7.20 -14.07 -29.85
N PHE A 69 -6.64 -14.61 -30.94
CA PHE A 69 -6.08 -13.81 -32.02
C PHE A 69 -6.62 -14.37 -33.33
N PHE A 70 -7.06 -13.48 -34.20
CA PHE A 70 -7.65 -13.81 -35.47
C PHE A 70 -6.66 -13.61 -36.62
N LYS A 71 -6.82 -14.36 -37.71
CA LYS A 71 -5.98 -14.22 -38.90
C LYS A 71 -6.60 -13.27 -39.90
N ILE A 72 -5.99 -12.10 -40.09
CA ILE A 72 -6.37 -11.14 -41.13
C ILE A 72 -5.33 -11.26 -42.24
N TRP A 73 -5.76 -11.60 -43.46
CA TRP A 73 -4.86 -11.89 -44.59
C TRP A 73 -3.79 -12.95 -44.25
N GLY A 74 -4.18 -14.00 -43.51
CA GLY A 74 -3.28 -15.08 -43.09
C GLY A 74 -2.37 -14.78 -41.90
N HIS A 75 -2.32 -13.53 -41.42
CA HIS A 75 -1.45 -13.10 -40.33
C HIS A 75 -2.27 -12.86 -39.04
N PRO A 76 -1.79 -13.34 -37.87
CA PRO A 76 -2.49 -13.12 -36.61
C PRO A 76 -2.50 -11.63 -36.23
N ASP A 77 -3.63 -11.14 -35.71
CA ASP A 77 -3.83 -9.76 -35.24
C ASP A 77 -3.38 -9.54 -33.78
N GLY A 78 -2.60 -10.48 -33.24
CA GLY A 78 -1.93 -10.36 -31.96
C GLY A 78 -1.15 -11.62 -31.59
N PHE A 79 -0.44 -11.54 -30.47
CA PHE A 79 0.33 -12.66 -29.93
C PHE A 79 0.47 -12.57 -28.41
N ILE A 80 0.78 -13.70 -27.78
CA ILE A 80 1.24 -13.74 -26.39
C ILE A 80 2.76 -13.95 -26.36
N LYS A 81 3.48 -13.10 -25.62
CA LYS A 81 4.88 -13.32 -25.27
C LYS A 81 4.98 -14.62 -24.46
N SER A 82 5.78 -15.57 -24.95
CA SER A 82 6.05 -16.82 -24.24
C SER A 82 6.70 -16.52 -22.90
N VAL A 83 6.16 -17.10 -21.82
CA VAL A 83 6.79 -17.01 -20.51
C VAL A 83 7.97 -17.97 -20.50
N SER A 84 9.20 -17.46 -20.65
CA SER A 84 10.41 -18.26 -20.46
C SER A 84 10.46 -18.70 -19.00
N SER A 85 10.24 -19.99 -18.76
CA SER A 85 10.51 -20.74 -17.53
C SER A 85 10.19 -20.00 -16.22
N ILE A 86 8.98 -20.22 -15.71
CA ILE A 86 8.60 -19.87 -14.33
C ILE A 86 9.40 -20.76 -13.37
N ASN A 87 10.69 -20.47 -13.19
CA ASN A 87 11.42 -20.89 -12.00
C ASN A 87 10.98 -19.97 -10.86
N GLU A 88 10.14 -20.52 -9.98
CA GLU A 88 9.75 -19.97 -8.68
C GLU A 88 9.26 -18.52 -8.68
N VAL A 89 8.10 -18.28 -9.29
CA VAL A 89 7.21 -17.25 -8.73
C VAL A 89 6.80 -17.76 -7.35
N LYS A 90 7.46 -17.24 -6.31
CA LYS A 90 6.97 -17.31 -4.93
C LYS A 90 5.47 -17.04 -4.99
N LYS A 91 4.66 -18.01 -4.54
CA LYS A 91 3.19 -17.99 -4.52
C LYS A 91 2.68 -16.76 -3.75
N THR A 92 2.76 -15.57 -4.34
CA THR A 92 1.99 -14.43 -3.87
C THR A 92 0.62 -14.59 -4.52
N SER A 93 -0.28 -15.25 -3.78
CA SER A 93 -1.68 -15.47 -4.12
C SER A 93 -2.41 -14.13 -4.17
N PHE A 94 -2.24 -13.38 -5.24
CA PHE A 94 -3.08 -12.21 -5.50
C PHE A 94 -4.32 -12.67 -6.26
N ASN A 95 -5.42 -12.86 -5.55
CA ASN A 95 -6.73 -13.25 -6.11
C ASN A 95 -7.45 -12.05 -6.74
N GLU A 96 -6.76 -11.26 -7.56
CA GLU A 96 -7.38 -10.13 -8.26
C GLU A 96 -7.70 -10.52 -9.69
N ILE A 97 -8.97 -10.83 -9.92
CA ILE A 97 -9.51 -11.16 -11.23
C ILE A 97 -9.80 -9.87 -11.99
N SER A 98 -9.34 -9.79 -13.23
CA SER A 98 -9.66 -8.71 -14.13
C SER A 98 -11.10 -8.79 -14.64
N LYS A 99 -11.72 -7.63 -14.86
CA LYS A 99 -13.07 -7.55 -15.45
C LYS A 99 -12.98 -6.88 -16.81
N CYS A 100 -13.36 -7.61 -17.85
CA CYS A 100 -13.34 -7.14 -19.23
C CYS A 100 -14.75 -6.93 -19.78
N ASP A 101 -14.89 -5.99 -20.70
CA ASP A 101 -16.10 -5.86 -21.51
C ASP A 101 -16.37 -7.18 -22.26
N LYS A 102 -17.65 -7.48 -22.48
CA LYS A 102 -18.07 -8.71 -23.18
C LYS A 102 -18.01 -8.59 -24.71
N SER A 103 -17.89 -7.39 -25.26
CA SER A 103 -17.94 -7.12 -26.70
C SER A 103 -17.18 -5.84 -27.07
N PHE A 104 -16.73 -5.77 -28.33
CA PHE A 104 -16.00 -4.64 -28.89
C PHE A 104 -16.91 -3.44 -29.19
N THR A 105 -17.28 -2.70 -28.16
CA THR A 105 -18.21 -1.57 -28.28
C THR A 105 -17.56 -0.23 -27.93
N ARG A 106 -16.44 -0.26 -27.21
CA ARG A 106 -15.77 0.94 -26.71
C ARG A 106 -14.99 1.64 -27.81
N ASN A 107 -15.03 2.97 -27.81
CA ASN A 107 -14.16 3.80 -28.66
C ASN A 107 -12.89 4.25 -27.91
N HIS A 108 -12.90 4.14 -26.58
CA HIS A 108 -11.78 4.49 -25.70
C HIS A 108 -11.89 3.70 -24.39
N CYS A 109 -10.75 3.53 -23.71
CA CYS A 109 -10.65 2.97 -22.38
C CYS A 109 -10.29 4.05 -21.35
N SER A 110 -10.92 3.99 -20.18
CA SER A 110 -10.76 4.99 -19.11
C SER A 110 -9.52 4.71 -18.24
N LYS A 111 -9.09 5.70 -17.45
CA LYS A 111 -8.04 5.49 -16.43
C LYS A 111 -8.41 4.33 -15.49
N GLY A 112 -7.41 3.51 -15.11
CA GLY A 112 -7.62 2.30 -14.32
C GLY A 112 -8.04 1.07 -15.15
N THR A 113 -8.14 1.23 -16.47
CA THR A 113 -8.40 0.15 -17.43
C THR A 113 -7.27 0.03 -18.45
N TRP A 114 -7.30 -1.03 -19.25
CA TRP A 114 -6.42 -1.23 -20.40
C TRP A 114 -7.19 -1.73 -21.61
N VAL A 115 -6.54 -1.67 -22.77
CA VAL A 115 -7.07 -2.24 -24.02
C VAL A 115 -6.97 -3.76 -23.95
N GLY A 116 -8.06 -4.42 -23.57
CA GLY A 116 -8.14 -5.88 -23.57
C GLY A 116 -8.11 -6.47 -24.97
N GLY A 117 -8.55 -5.71 -25.99
CA GLY A 117 -8.57 -6.16 -27.37
C GLY A 117 -8.94 -5.07 -28.37
N ILE A 118 -8.68 -5.33 -29.65
CA ILE A 118 -9.08 -4.50 -30.80
C ILE A 118 -9.96 -5.32 -31.74
N ALA A 119 -11.10 -4.76 -32.16
CA ALA A 119 -11.96 -5.41 -33.14
C ALA A 119 -11.25 -5.58 -34.50
N PRO A 120 -11.49 -6.69 -35.21
CA PRO A 120 -10.94 -6.90 -36.53
C PRO A 120 -11.52 -5.84 -37.48
N SER A 121 -10.70 -5.35 -38.40
CA SER A 121 -11.12 -4.35 -39.39
C SER A 121 -10.42 -4.68 -40.69
N ALA A 122 -11.04 -5.50 -41.54
CA ALA A 122 -10.46 -5.86 -42.82
C ALA A 122 -10.20 -4.62 -43.72
N ILE A 123 -10.98 -3.56 -43.51
CA ILE A 123 -10.84 -2.28 -44.21
C ILE A 123 -10.70 -1.18 -43.15
N ILE A 124 -9.68 -0.32 -43.29
CA ILE A 124 -9.42 0.79 -42.37
C ILE A 124 -9.81 2.09 -43.08
N THR A 125 -10.90 2.72 -42.63
CA THR A 125 -11.40 3.96 -43.22
C THR A 125 -11.82 4.98 -42.15
N PRO A 126 -11.90 6.27 -42.49
CA PRO A 126 -12.28 7.32 -41.53
C PRO A 126 -13.65 7.14 -40.89
N ASN A 127 -14.60 6.51 -41.62
CA ASN A 127 -15.99 6.40 -41.19
C ASN A 127 -16.22 5.24 -40.20
N TYR A 128 -15.26 4.33 -40.07
CA TYR A 128 -15.36 3.21 -39.15
C TYR A 128 -14.36 3.44 -38.02
N PRO A 129 -14.81 3.84 -36.81
CA PRO A 129 -13.91 4.05 -35.69
C PRO A 129 -13.33 2.72 -35.19
N ILE A 130 -12.18 2.79 -34.52
CA ILE A 130 -11.63 1.63 -33.81
C ILE A 130 -12.59 1.23 -32.68
N LYS A 131 -12.82 -0.08 -32.53
CA LYS A 131 -13.62 -0.65 -31.45
C LYS A 131 -12.74 -1.49 -30.54
N LEU A 132 -12.89 -1.30 -29.24
CA LEU A 132 -12.04 -1.86 -28.20
C LEU A 132 -12.86 -2.69 -27.22
N ILE A 133 -12.19 -3.66 -26.60
CA ILE A 133 -12.58 -4.22 -25.29
C ILE A 133 -11.71 -3.54 -24.24
N CYS A 134 -12.31 -3.03 -23.17
CA CYS A 134 -11.57 -2.51 -22.03
C CYS A 134 -11.62 -3.51 -20.88
N CYS A 135 -10.48 -3.70 -20.22
CA CYS A 135 -10.36 -4.54 -19.04
C CYS A 135 -9.92 -3.68 -17.84
N SER A 136 -10.41 -4.00 -16.65
CA SER A 136 -10.11 -3.27 -15.41
C SER A 136 -9.52 -4.18 -14.34
N ASN A 137 -8.62 -3.62 -13.54
CA ASN A 137 -8.03 -4.25 -12.37
C ASN A 137 -7.64 -3.17 -11.37
N ASN A 138 -7.87 -3.42 -10.07
CA ASN A 138 -7.63 -2.44 -9.01
C ASN A 138 -6.18 -1.94 -8.93
N LYS A 139 -5.19 -2.77 -9.33
CA LYS A 139 -3.76 -2.37 -9.38
C LYS A 139 -3.51 -1.20 -10.32
N LEU A 140 -4.38 -1.00 -11.32
CA LEU A 140 -4.19 0.01 -12.35
C LEU A 140 -4.72 1.39 -11.95
N ASN A 141 -5.47 1.49 -10.84
CA ASN A 141 -6.05 2.76 -10.39
C ASN A 141 -4.98 3.83 -10.13
N ASN A 142 -3.82 3.39 -9.63
CA ASN A 142 -2.67 4.25 -9.33
C ASN A 142 -1.62 4.26 -10.46
N SER A 143 -1.96 3.73 -11.63
CA SER A 143 -1.05 3.78 -12.78
C SER A 143 -0.73 5.23 -13.16
N VAL A 144 0.51 5.47 -13.55
CA VAL A 144 1.00 6.76 -14.04
C VAL A 144 1.08 6.76 -15.55
N LEU A 145 0.90 7.92 -16.17
CA LEU A 145 1.08 8.06 -17.62
C LEU A 145 2.58 7.98 -17.94
N SER A 146 2.95 7.09 -18.87
CA SER A 146 4.32 6.99 -19.39
C SER A 146 4.49 7.78 -20.69
N GLY A 147 3.46 7.83 -21.55
CA GLY A 147 3.50 8.63 -22.79
C GLY A 147 2.40 8.31 -23.78
N ASN A 148 2.36 9.09 -24.87
CA ASN A 148 1.35 9.00 -25.92
C ASN A 148 2.00 8.89 -27.32
N PRO A 149 2.79 7.85 -27.62
CA PRO A 149 3.46 7.72 -28.91
C PRO A 149 2.48 7.65 -30.08
N GLN A 150 2.93 8.23 -31.20
CA GLN A 150 2.23 8.19 -32.47
C GLN A 150 2.89 7.14 -33.39
N ILE A 151 2.09 6.30 -34.04
CA ILE A 151 2.55 5.08 -34.71
C ILE A 151 1.87 4.97 -36.07
N ARG A 152 2.66 4.81 -37.12
CA ARG A 152 2.22 4.59 -38.50
C ARG A 152 2.54 3.18 -38.98
N ALA A 153 2.05 2.87 -40.18
CA ALA A 153 2.41 1.67 -40.90
C ALA A 153 3.93 1.40 -40.89
N GLY A 154 4.31 0.16 -40.59
CA GLY A 154 5.69 -0.29 -40.46
C GLY A 154 6.32 0.00 -39.09
N GLN A 155 5.62 0.69 -38.18
CA GLN A 155 6.16 1.08 -36.88
C GLN A 155 5.57 0.27 -35.73
N MET A 156 6.27 0.26 -34.60
CA MET A 156 5.83 -0.40 -33.39
C MET A 156 6.24 0.37 -32.13
N ILE A 157 5.51 0.12 -31.05
CA ILE A 157 5.87 0.54 -29.69
C ILE A 157 6.02 -0.67 -28.78
N LEU A 158 6.91 -0.55 -27.81
CA LEU A 158 7.21 -1.56 -26.81
C LEU A 158 7.18 -0.91 -25.44
N GLY A 159 6.28 -1.39 -24.58
CA GLY A 159 6.35 -1.25 -23.13
C GLY A 159 6.84 -2.55 -22.50
N GLY A 160 6.15 -3.02 -21.46
CA GLY A 160 6.42 -4.30 -20.82
C GLY A 160 7.10 -4.16 -19.46
N GLU A 161 7.92 -5.13 -19.11
CA GLU A 161 8.53 -5.20 -17.79
C GLU A 161 9.53 -4.05 -17.55
N VAL A 162 9.37 -3.34 -16.43
CA VAL A 162 10.29 -2.28 -16.01
C VAL A 162 11.17 -2.81 -14.88
N PHE A 163 12.48 -2.74 -15.06
CA PHE A 163 13.46 -3.26 -14.09
C PHE A 163 14.23 -2.14 -13.39
N ASN A 164 14.59 -2.36 -12.13
CA ASN A 164 15.57 -1.52 -11.44
C ASN A 164 17.01 -1.93 -11.84
N ARG A 165 18.00 -1.19 -11.33
CA ARG A 165 19.43 -1.46 -11.55
C ARG A 165 19.88 -2.85 -11.11
N ASN A 166 19.14 -3.49 -10.21
CA ASN A 166 19.44 -4.83 -9.68
C ASN A 166 18.77 -5.94 -10.50
N GLY A 167 18.14 -5.62 -11.64
CA GLY A 167 17.43 -6.58 -12.48
C GLY A 167 16.09 -7.05 -11.91
N GLN A 168 15.57 -6.41 -10.86
CA GLN A 168 14.27 -6.75 -10.28
C GLN A 168 13.16 -5.97 -10.99
N GLN A 169 12.09 -6.67 -11.39
CA GLN A 169 10.90 -6.02 -11.97
C GLN A 169 10.23 -5.12 -10.93
N ILE A 170 10.19 -3.81 -11.19
CA ILE A 170 9.57 -2.78 -10.35
C ILE A 170 8.21 -2.31 -10.88
N GLY A 171 7.91 -2.56 -12.15
CA GLY A 171 6.64 -2.19 -12.73
C GLY A 171 6.38 -2.87 -14.06
N PHE A 172 5.30 -2.46 -14.69
CA PHE A 172 4.93 -2.90 -16.02
C PHE A 172 4.26 -1.76 -16.79
N GLU A 173 4.76 -1.49 -17.98
CA GLU A 173 4.19 -0.55 -18.93
C GLU A 173 3.22 -1.27 -19.86
N TYR A 174 2.03 -0.70 -20.01
CA TYR A 174 0.94 -1.28 -20.75
C TYR A 174 0.18 -0.26 -21.58
N ILE A 175 -0.54 -0.75 -22.57
CA ILE A 175 -1.37 0.09 -23.45
C ILE A 175 -2.72 0.30 -22.78
N SER A 176 -2.95 1.49 -22.24
CA SER A 176 -4.19 1.84 -21.56
C SER A 176 -5.30 2.20 -22.52
N ASN A 177 -4.97 2.83 -23.65
CA ASN A 177 -5.93 3.24 -24.66
C ASN A 177 -5.27 3.34 -26.04
N ILE A 178 -6.08 3.29 -27.11
CA ILE A 178 -5.63 3.50 -28.50
C ILE A 178 -6.65 4.38 -29.22
N TRP A 179 -6.15 5.40 -29.92
CA TRP A 179 -6.92 6.19 -30.88
C TRP A 179 -6.41 5.92 -32.28
N ARG A 180 -7.32 6.04 -33.26
CA ARG A 180 -7.00 6.04 -34.68
C ARG A 180 -7.49 7.34 -35.29
N ILE A 181 -6.60 8.04 -35.97
CA ILE A 181 -6.90 9.26 -36.71
C ILE A 181 -6.41 9.12 -38.16
N PHE A 182 -6.98 9.91 -39.04
CA PHE A 182 -6.61 9.97 -40.46
C PHE A 182 -6.10 11.38 -40.75
N ASP A 183 -4.91 11.47 -41.33
CA ASP A 183 -4.32 12.73 -41.76
C ASP A 183 -3.89 12.66 -43.22
N LYS A 184 -3.21 13.71 -43.69
CA LYS A 184 -2.72 13.80 -45.08
C LYS A 184 -1.74 12.70 -45.46
N LYS A 185 -1.13 12.02 -44.49
CA LYS A 185 -0.16 10.93 -44.67
C LYS A 185 -0.80 9.55 -44.45
N GLY A 186 -2.12 9.48 -44.29
CA GLY A 186 -2.87 8.24 -44.08
C GLY A 186 -3.23 7.99 -42.62
N VAL A 187 -3.20 6.72 -42.22
CA VAL A 187 -3.63 6.30 -40.87
C VAL A 187 -2.52 6.61 -39.86
N LEU A 188 -2.92 7.15 -38.71
CA LEU A 188 -2.06 7.39 -37.56
C LEU A 188 -2.73 6.82 -36.30
N TYR A 189 -2.00 5.99 -35.58
CA TYR A 189 -2.42 5.47 -34.30
C TYR A 189 -1.75 6.26 -33.18
N ILE A 190 -2.49 6.53 -32.12
CA ILE A 190 -1.94 7.11 -30.89
C ILE A 190 -2.23 6.12 -29.79
N ALA A 191 -1.20 5.63 -29.11
CA ALA A 191 -1.36 4.72 -27.98
C ALA A 191 -1.09 5.48 -26.69
N GLU A 192 -1.99 5.40 -25.71
CA GLU A 192 -1.69 5.83 -24.35
C GLU A 192 -0.97 4.69 -23.63
N ILE A 193 0.25 4.95 -23.16
CA ILE A 193 1.05 4.01 -22.38
C ILE A 193 1.02 4.46 -20.93
N ARG A 194 0.70 3.53 -20.04
CA ARG A 194 0.73 3.75 -18.59
C ARG A 194 1.61 2.72 -17.91
N LYS A 195 2.12 3.07 -16.73
CA LYS A 195 2.90 2.19 -15.88
C LYS A 195 2.19 1.96 -14.56
N PHE A 196 2.13 0.72 -14.10
CA PHE A 196 1.79 0.41 -12.71
C PHE A 196 2.99 -0.22 -11.99
N ASP A 197 3.09 0.03 -10.69
CA ASP A 197 4.17 -0.47 -9.86
C ASP A 197 3.82 -1.85 -9.28
N CYS A 198 4.78 -2.77 -9.31
CA CYS A 198 4.65 -4.11 -8.77
C CYS A 198 4.61 -4.15 -7.22
N PHE A 199 5.04 -3.09 -6.54
CA PHE A 199 5.29 -3.07 -5.08
C PHE A 199 4.29 -2.24 -4.25
N SER A 200 3.23 -1.71 -4.88
CA SER A 200 2.32 -0.75 -4.25
C SER A 200 1.54 -1.27 -3.03
N GLN A 201 1.47 -2.59 -2.80
CA GLN A 201 0.71 -3.19 -1.68
C GLN A 201 1.57 -3.65 -0.48
N ILE A 202 2.87 -3.89 -0.64
CA ILE A 202 3.72 -4.35 0.48
C ILE A 202 4.02 -3.22 1.46
N ASN A 203 4.23 -2.00 0.95
CA ASN A 203 4.53 -0.85 1.81
C ASN A 203 3.33 -0.47 2.69
N ASN A 204 2.11 -0.49 2.15
CA ASN A 204 0.92 -0.17 2.95
C ASN A 204 0.64 -1.22 4.04
N GLN A 205 0.78 -2.51 3.76
CA GLN A 205 0.59 -3.56 4.78
C GLN A 205 1.68 -3.53 5.85
N LYS A 206 2.94 -3.28 5.47
CA LYS A 206 4.06 -3.16 6.41
C LYS A 206 3.92 -1.92 7.30
N ILE A 207 3.43 -0.81 6.73
CA ILE A 207 3.10 0.42 7.47
C ILE A 207 1.92 0.15 8.44
N ILE A 208 0.85 -0.50 7.99
CA ILE A 208 -0.31 -0.83 8.85
C ILE A 208 0.10 -1.77 10.00
N LEU A 209 0.89 -2.81 9.74
CA LEU A 209 1.40 -3.68 10.80
C LEU A 209 2.30 -2.93 11.79
N SER A 210 3.14 -2.02 11.29
CA SER A 210 4.02 -1.21 12.15
C SER A 210 3.22 -0.24 13.02
N ASN A 211 2.18 0.39 12.48
CA ASN A 211 1.31 1.31 13.20
C ASN A 211 0.47 0.59 14.26
N ASN A 212 0.00 -0.62 13.97
CA ASN A 212 -0.73 -1.44 14.94
C ASN A 212 0.16 -1.89 16.10
N LYS A 213 1.42 -2.27 15.83
CA LYS A 213 2.40 -2.59 16.89
C LYS A 213 2.75 -1.39 17.76
N ILE A 214 2.80 -0.19 17.18
CA ILE A 214 3.02 1.06 17.94
C ILE A 214 1.81 1.36 18.82
N LYS A 215 0.59 1.18 18.30
CA LYS A 215 -0.64 1.42 19.05
C LYS A 215 -0.76 0.51 20.28
N THR A 216 -0.52 -0.80 20.12
CA THR A 216 -0.56 -1.75 21.24
C THR A 216 0.53 -1.47 22.27
N LYS A 217 1.74 -1.09 21.83
CA LYS A 217 2.81 -0.71 22.76
C LYS A 217 2.49 0.57 23.54
N ASN A 218 1.82 1.54 22.93
CA ASN A 218 1.38 2.76 23.60
C ASN A 218 0.27 2.50 24.63
N GLU A 219 -0.60 1.52 24.39
CA GLU A 219 -1.62 1.09 25.35
C GLU A 219 -0.98 0.40 26.58
N ASP A 220 -0.01 -0.50 26.39
CA ASP A 220 0.74 -1.14 27.48
C ASP A 220 1.51 -0.13 28.35
N ILE A 221 2.12 0.88 27.71
CA ILE A 221 2.81 1.97 28.43
C ILE A 221 1.81 2.80 29.25
N ARG A 222 0.61 3.08 28.73
CA ARG A 222 -0.42 3.84 29.46
C ARG A 222 -0.90 3.09 30.69
N GLU A 223 -1.10 1.78 30.60
CA GLU A 223 -1.50 0.97 31.77
C GLU A 223 -0.40 0.92 32.83
N LYS A 224 0.87 0.71 32.44
CA LYS A 224 2.00 0.80 33.38
C LYS A 224 2.12 2.15 34.07
N ILE A 225 1.86 3.25 33.37
CA ILE A 225 1.85 4.59 33.97
C ILE A 225 0.73 4.73 35.01
N LYS A 226 -0.47 4.19 34.74
CA LYS A 226 -1.58 4.21 35.70
C LYS A 226 -1.25 3.41 36.95
N GLU A 227 -0.64 2.24 36.79
CA GLU A 227 -0.23 1.39 37.90
C GLU A 227 0.84 2.04 38.77
N LEU A 228 1.87 2.64 38.15
CA LEU A 228 2.89 3.39 38.87
C LEU A 228 2.31 4.58 39.66
N LYS A 229 1.30 5.26 39.13
CA LYS A 229 0.59 6.32 39.86
C LYS A 229 -0.14 5.78 41.09
N ARG A 230 -0.88 4.68 40.95
CA ARG A 230 -1.58 4.04 42.08
C ARG A 230 -0.61 3.65 43.21
N ILE A 231 0.52 3.04 42.85
CA ILE A 231 1.56 2.65 43.82
C ILE A 231 2.13 3.88 44.53
N ASN A 232 2.33 4.99 43.81
CA ASN A 232 2.82 6.23 44.40
C ASN A 232 1.80 6.84 45.37
N ASP A 233 0.53 6.91 44.99
CA ASP A 233 -0.55 7.45 45.82
C ASP A 233 -0.81 6.59 47.07
N GLU A 234 -0.59 5.28 46.98
CA GLU A 234 -0.65 4.35 48.11
C GLU A 234 0.50 4.59 49.09
N LYS A 235 1.74 4.67 48.60
CA LYS A 235 2.91 4.99 49.43
C LYS A 235 2.80 6.36 50.11
N GLU A 236 2.27 7.35 49.41
CA GLU A 236 2.05 8.68 49.98
C GLU A 236 1.04 8.64 51.13
N ARG A 237 -0.03 7.85 51.00
CA ARG A 237 -1.00 7.61 52.08
C ARG A 237 -0.40 6.84 53.26
N GLU A 238 0.44 5.85 53.03
CA GLU A 238 1.15 5.13 54.10
C GLU A 238 2.06 6.08 54.89
N ILE A 239 2.82 6.92 54.19
CA ILE A 239 3.68 7.93 54.83
C ILE A 239 2.84 8.90 55.67
N LEU A 240 1.72 9.40 55.14
CA LEU A 240 0.84 10.32 55.88
C LEU A 240 0.23 9.68 57.13
N LYS A 241 -0.12 8.39 57.09
CA LYS A 241 -0.59 7.64 58.27
C LYS A 241 0.50 7.52 59.33
N GLU A 242 1.73 7.17 58.92
CA GLU A 242 2.89 7.08 59.83
C GLU A 242 3.19 8.44 60.49
N PHE A 243 3.01 9.55 59.78
CA PHE A 243 3.14 10.89 60.36
C PHE A 243 1.99 11.26 61.32
N SER A 244 0.74 10.85 61.03
CA SER A 244 -0.41 11.13 61.91
C SER A 244 -0.36 10.39 63.24
N GLU A 245 0.29 9.22 63.30
CA GLU A 245 0.50 8.48 64.55
C GLU A 245 1.59 9.11 65.44
N TYR A 246 2.39 10.04 64.90
CA TYR A 246 3.44 10.75 65.63
C TYR A 246 3.03 12.15 66.11
N GLU A 247 1.79 12.61 65.86
CA GLU A 247 1.21 13.76 66.57
C GLU A 247 0.88 13.36 68.01
N ILE A 248 1.94 13.30 68.83
CA ILE A 248 1.89 13.21 70.29
C ILE A 248 1.50 14.57 70.85
N ASP A 249 0.57 14.54 71.82
CA ASP A 249 0.06 15.62 72.66
C ASP A 249 1.01 16.82 72.86
N LEU A 250 0.69 17.94 72.23
CA LEU A 250 1.30 19.26 72.47
C LEU A 250 0.48 20.11 73.46
N LYS A 251 -0.38 19.50 74.29
CA LYS A 251 -1.22 20.22 75.26
C LYS A 251 -0.52 20.66 76.55
N ASP A 252 0.74 20.26 76.78
CA ASP A 252 1.50 20.63 77.99
C ASP A 252 2.74 21.49 77.69
N ILE A 253 2.59 22.59 76.93
CA ILE A 253 3.60 23.66 76.92
C ILE A 253 3.06 24.86 77.70
N PRO A 254 3.59 25.14 78.91
CA PRO A 254 3.21 26.33 79.67
C PRO A 254 3.74 27.58 79.00
N ASN A 255 2.85 28.56 78.85
CA ASN A 255 3.18 29.95 78.59
C ASN A 255 4.10 30.49 79.69
N ASN A 256 5.22 31.10 79.33
CA ASN A 256 5.80 32.14 80.17
C ASN A 256 6.53 33.20 79.35
N ASN A 257 5.99 34.42 79.44
CA ASN A 257 6.63 35.67 79.07
C ASN A 257 7.59 36.09 80.21
N HIS A 258 8.85 36.40 79.92
CA HIS A 258 9.47 37.71 80.20
C HIS A 258 10.98 37.74 79.87
N SER A 259 11.42 38.98 79.68
CA SER A 259 12.63 39.53 79.06
C SER A 259 13.95 39.42 79.84
N THR A 260 15.07 39.47 79.08
CA THR A 260 16.41 40.09 79.36
C THR A 260 17.15 39.69 80.64
N THR A 261 18.42 39.23 80.67
CA THR A 261 19.67 40.01 80.47
C THR A 261 20.90 39.12 80.76
N GLN A 262 22.01 39.30 80.01
CA GLN A 262 23.44 39.10 80.33
C GLN A 262 24.06 37.78 80.87
N THR A 263 24.99 37.26 80.02
CA THR A 263 26.43 36.92 80.22
C THR A 263 26.96 36.03 81.36
N GLN A 264 27.89 35.16 80.93
CA GLN A 264 29.11 34.61 81.57
C GLN A 264 29.17 33.11 81.93
N GLN A 265 30.02 32.45 81.13
CA GLN A 265 30.95 31.34 81.40
C GLN A 265 31.09 30.83 82.84
N SER A 266 31.02 29.50 83.05
CA SER A 266 32.20 28.63 83.22
C SER A 266 31.83 27.17 83.56
N GLN A 267 32.38 26.25 82.76
CA GLN A 267 32.86 24.88 83.02
C GLN A 267 32.42 24.12 84.31
N GLN A 268 31.90 22.89 84.15
CA GLN A 268 32.70 21.65 84.34
C GLN A 268 31.92 20.36 83.99
N HIS A 269 32.70 19.37 83.56
CA HIS A 269 32.33 18.06 83.03
C HIS A 269 31.64 17.12 84.03
N ILE A 270 30.77 16.22 83.54
CA ILE A 270 30.78 14.76 83.80
C ILE A 270 30.04 14.05 82.65
N HIS A 271 30.66 12.96 82.17
CA HIS A 271 30.18 12.03 81.14
C HIS A 271 29.01 11.17 81.64
N ILE A 272 28.07 10.82 80.74
CA ILE A 272 27.58 9.46 80.40
C ILE A 272 26.28 9.56 79.56
N GLY A 273 26.21 8.80 78.45
CA GLY A 273 24.94 8.19 78.00
C GLY A 273 24.19 8.81 76.80
N HIS A 274 24.31 8.14 75.65
CA HIS A 274 23.39 8.15 74.49
C HIS A 274 22.94 9.49 73.86
N ARG A 275 23.70 9.91 72.85
CA ARG A 275 23.29 10.92 71.87
C ARG A 275 22.15 10.39 70.99
N LYS A 276 20.89 10.55 71.42
CA LYS A 276 19.72 10.40 70.51
C LYS A 276 19.90 11.43 69.38
N ARG A 277 20.21 10.95 68.17
CA ARG A 277 20.28 11.81 66.97
C ARG A 277 18.95 12.52 66.83
N ASN A 278 18.98 13.85 66.78
CA ASN A 278 17.80 14.68 66.60
C ASN A 278 17.04 14.20 65.33
N PRO A 279 15.81 13.66 65.45
CA PRO A 279 15.07 13.03 64.35
C PRO A 279 14.90 13.96 63.13
N LEU A 280 14.88 15.28 63.34
CA LEU A 280 14.84 16.30 62.29
C LEU A 280 16.04 16.23 61.33
N THR A 281 17.24 15.90 61.82
CA THR A 281 18.44 15.78 60.96
C THR A 281 18.40 14.54 60.08
N LYS A 282 17.80 13.45 60.58
CA LYS A 282 17.63 12.20 59.82
C LYS A 282 16.57 12.37 58.73
N ILE A 283 15.50 13.11 59.01
CA ILE A 283 14.43 13.44 58.04
C ILE A 283 14.96 14.36 56.94
N LYS A 284 15.71 15.42 57.29
CA LYS A 284 16.33 16.32 56.31
C LYS A 284 17.27 15.58 55.35
N SER A 285 18.10 14.68 55.88
CA SER A 285 19.00 13.85 55.06
C SER A 285 18.28 12.88 54.11
N LYS A 286 17.07 12.44 54.46
CA LYS A 286 16.24 11.57 53.60
C LYS A 286 15.57 12.39 52.49
N LEU A 287 15.03 13.57 52.81
CA LEU A 287 14.44 14.49 51.84
C LEU A 287 15.47 14.96 50.80
N ASP A 288 16.67 15.35 51.23
CA ASP A 288 17.74 15.79 50.32
C ASP A 288 18.17 14.68 49.34
N LYS A 289 18.16 13.41 49.78
CA LYS A 289 18.45 12.24 48.93
C LYS A 289 17.34 11.96 47.90
N VAL A 290 16.08 12.18 48.26
CA VAL A 290 14.94 12.03 47.35
C VAL A 290 14.99 13.13 46.28
N GLU A 291 15.25 14.37 46.68
CA GLU A 291 15.36 15.54 45.80
C GLU A 291 16.50 15.36 44.77
N THR A 292 17.68 14.92 45.21
CA THR A 292 18.82 14.64 44.31
C THR A 292 18.55 13.50 43.35
N THR A 293 17.85 12.45 43.80
CA THR A 293 17.47 11.32 42.93
C THR A 293 16.47 11.74 41.86
N ARG A 294 15.51 12.62 42.21
CA ARG A 294 14.53 13.18 41.28
C ARG A 294 15.20 14.04 40.21
N ARG A 295 16.11 14.93 40.60
CA ARG A 295 16.88 15.77 39.66
C ARG A 295 17.72 14.95 38.68
N ARG A 296 18.40 13.90 39.14
CA ARG A 296 19.19 13.00 38.27
C ARG A 296 18.33 12.25 37.24
N LYS A 297 17.13 11.82 37.61
CA LYS A 297 16.20 11.17 36.67
C LYS A 297 15.66 12.14 35.62
N GLN A 298 15.37 13.39 36.01
CA GLN A 298 14.92 14.43 35.09
C GLN A 298 15.99 14.80 34.06
N GLN A 299 17.25 14.95 34.50
CA GLN A 299 18.39 15.24 33.62
C GLN A 299 18.57 14.14 32.57
N LYS A 300 18.57 12.87 33.00
CA LYS A 300 18.74 11.71 32.10
C LYS A 300 17.60 11.56 31.09
N TRP A 301 16.40 12.04 31.43
CA TRP A 301 15.27 12.07 30.51
C TRP A 301 15.44 13.16 29.44
N ASN A 302 15.92 14.35 29.81
CA ASN A 302 16.23 15.43 28.88
C ASN A 302 17.37 15.06 27.91
N ASP A 303 18.43 14.43 28.42
CA ASP A 303 19.59 14.02 27.59
C ASP A 303 19.20 13.01 26.51
N ASN A 304 18.25 12.11 26.81
CA ASN A 304 17.74 11.12 25.85
C ASN A 304 16.82 11.72 24.75
N GLN A 305 16.27 12.92 24.96
CA GLN A 305 15.48 13.61 23.94
C GLN A 305 16.37 14.35 22.93
N ASN A 306 17.57 14.77 23.34
CA ASN A 306 18.51 15.52 22.49
C ASN A 306 19.37 14.67 21.53
N VAL A 307 19.31 13.34 21.63
CA VAL A 307 20.07 12.40 20.75
C VAL A 307 19.24 11.96 19.52
N LYS A 308 18.05 12.55 19.31
CA LYS A 308 17.11 12.20 18.22
C LYS A 308 16.85 13.32 17.19
N LEU A 309 17.71 14.34 17.15
CA LEU A 309 17.80 15.32 16.05
C LEU A 309 19.15 15.14 15.35
#